data_AF-W8F461-F1
#
_entry.id   AF-W8F461-F1
#
_cell.length_a   1.000
_cell.length_b   1.000
_cell.length_c   1.000
_cell.angle_alpha   90.00
_cell.angle_beta   90.00
_cell.angle_gamma   90.00
#
_symmetry.space_group_name_H-M   'P 1'
#
loop_
_entity.id
_entity.type
_entity.pdbx_description
1 polymer ?
#
loop_
_entity_poly.entity_id
_entity_poly.type
_entity_poly.pdbx_seq_one_letter_code
_entity_poly.pdbx_strand_id
1 'polypeptide(L)'
;MKKLLLALLIVLLCPVLSPGWGFFGHRTITQLAVYSLPSPMRGFYYRNMVKLVKLSTAPDERRDQDPLEAGRHFIDIDHYGDDPFGLMPKAWDKAVAKYTADTLRKYGTLPWAIMETKEKLTEAFKQRDTTAILALSADLGHYVADAYVPLHTTENYDGQLTKQEGIHALWESKLPERNIGKYKLDNEPGRYEKDALKSIWQVVQESYGFLGDTFDREEEITRKYTPETKYVFSHKYGKTRRSYSDAFADSYHEKVGGEVAFRLKKAPSMVASMWITAWKDAGSPDLDALLKKVPGKEEKEKLDVELDAWKDNLLVEQGLLLAMQKVKAEERPDLINAARDMQPLPAEAEAVKPAPAAPSPTPVPGAPALPEGTTKVKTKTKPANGPAQKEKAKADKPAKTKKKPASDGWDTPSGSGW
;
A
#
# COMPACT_ATOMS: atom_id res chain seq x y z
N MET A 1 -2.29 36.22 -10.83
CA MET A 1 -2.14 35.63 -9.47
C MET A 1 -3.19 34.56 -9.16
N LYS A 2 -4.50 34.83 -9.27
CA LYS A 2 -5.56 33.82 -9.00
C LYS A 2 -5.47 32.54 -9.88
N LYS A 3 -5.12 32.67 -11.17
CA LYS A 3 -4.92 31.52 -12.08
C LYS A 3 -3.69 30.65 -11.74
N LEU A 4 -2.64 31.26 -11.19
CA LEU A 4 -1.43 30.56 -10.71
C LEU A 4 -1.68 29.86 -9.37
N LEU A 5 -2.43 30.48 -8.47
CA LEU A 5 -2.88 29.84 -7.22
C LEU A 5 -3.82 28.66 -7.49
N LEU A 6 -4.70 28.75 -8.49
CA LEU A 6 -5.58 27.66 -8.88
C LEU A 6 -4.80 26.48 -9.52
N ALA A 7 -3.80 26.77 -10.36
CA ALA A 7 -2.92 25.74 -10.90
C ALA A 7 -2.07 25.08 -9.80
N LEU A 8 -1.57 25.87 -8.84
CA LEU A 8 -0.84 25.37 -7.67
C LEU A 8 -1.73 24.47 -6.78
N LEU A 9 -3.00 24.86 -6.59
CA LEU A 9 -3.99 24.08 -5.82
C LEU A 9 -4.36 22.76 -6.50
N ILE A 10 -4.51 22.77 -7.84
CA ILE A 10 -4.77 21.57 -8.66
C ILE A 10 -3.57 20.60 -8.64
N VAL A 11 -2.34 21.13 -8.65
CA VAL A 11 -1.11 20.32 -8.54
C VAL A 11 -0.94 19.75 -7.13
N LEU A 12 -1.34 20.49 -6.09
CA LEU A 12 -1.27 20.05 -4.68
C LEU A 12 -2.33 19.00 -4.30
N LEU A 13 -3.48 18.96 -5.00
CA LEU A 13 -4.59 18.03 -4.69
C LEU A 13 -4.61 16.74 -5.53
N CYS A 14 -3.70 16.60 -6.51
CA CYS A 14 -3.65 15.45 -7.42
C CYS A 14 -2.82 14.20 -7.00
N PRO A 15 -2.17 14.08 -5.81
CA PRO A 15 -1.32 12.91 -5.55
C PRO A 15 -2.07 11.64 -5.10
N VAL A 16 -3.41 11.58 -5.11
CA VAL A 16 -4.17 10.49 -4.45
C VAL A 16 -4.81 9.48 -5.41
N LEU A 17 -4.48 9.48 -6.71
CA LEU A 17 -5.20 8.67 -7.73
C LEU A 17 -4.31 7.83 -8.65
N SER A 18 -3.02 7.67 -8.36
CA SER A 18 -2.23 6.65 -9.04
C SER A 18 -2.32 5.37 -8.22
N PRO A 19 -2.83 4.24 -8.75
CA PRO A 19 -2.57 2.96 -8.12
C PRO A 19 -1.05 2.83 -7.98
N GLY A 20 -0.61 2.61 -6.74
CA GLY A 20 0.76 2.19 -6.45
C GLY A 20 1.03 0.92 -7.21
N TRP A 21 2.19 0.87 -7.84
CA TRP A 21 2.64 -0.32 -8.56
C TRP A 21 2.96 -1.35 -7.47
N GLY A 22 2.22 -2.46 -7.47
CA GLY A 22 2.17 -3.48 -6.39
C GLY A 22 0.73 -3.84 -6.01
N PHE A 23 -0.20 -2.89 -6.13
CA PHE A 23 -1.60 -3.04 -5.71
C PHE A 23 -2.41 -4.03 -6.56
N PHE A 24 -2.01 -4.25 -7.81
CA PHE A 24 -2.71 -5.14 -8.73
C PHE A 24 -2.75 -6.59 -8.23
N GLY A 25 -1.63 -7.07 -7.68
CA GLY A 25 -1.50 -8.40 -7.09
C GLY A 25 -2.46 -8.61 -5.92
N HIS A 26 -2.37 -7.75 -4.89
CA HIS A 26 -3.23 -7.82 -3.71
C HIS A 26 -4.73 -7.77 -4.04
N ARG A 27 -5.13 -6.87 -4.94
CA ARG A 27 -6.53 -6.76 -5.40
C ARG A 27 -7.01 -8.04 -6.09
N THR A 28 -6.18 -8.61 -6.95
CA THR A 28 -6.47 -9.88 -7.64
C THR A 28 -6.59 -11.02 -6.64
N ILE A 29 -5.58 -11.20 -5.77
CA ILE A 29 -5.54 -12.26 -4.77
C ILE A 29 -6.75 -12.20 -3.83
N THR A 30 -7.13 -10.99 -3.39
CA THR A 30 -8.28 -10.77 -2.50
C THR A 30 -9.60 -11.20 -3.15
N GLN A 31 -9.83 -10.86 -4.42
CA GLN A 31 -11.02 -11.31 -5.15
C GLN A 31 -11.07 -12.84 -5.26
N LEU A 32 -9.98 -13.46 -5.69
CA LEU A 32 -9.90 -14.92 -5.85
C LEU A 32 -10.08 -15.65 -4.51
N ALA A 33 -9.59 -15.08 -3.41
CA ALA A 33 -9.75 -15.64 -2.08
C ALA A 33 -11.22 -15.69 -1.66
N VAL A 34 -12.05 -14.72 -2.06
CA VAL A 34 -13.50 -14.72 -1.80
C VAL A 34 -14.18 -15.91 -2.48
N TYR A 35 -13.83 -16.20 -3.74
CA TYR A 35 -14.36 -17.37 -4.47
C TYR A 35 -13.96 -18.70 -3.83
N SER A 36 -12.80 -18.72 -3.19
CA SER A 36 -12.20 -19.89 -2.53
C SER A 36 -12.80 -20.21 -1.16
N LEU A 37 -13.70 -19.36 -0.64
CA LEU A 37 -14.35 -19.57 0.65
C LEU A 37 -15.45 -20.64 0.58
N PRO A 38 -15.73 -21.35 1.68
CA PRO A 38 -16.85 -22.27 1.77
C PRO A 38 -18.19 -21.50 1.78
N SER A 39 -19.26 -22.20 1.41
CA SER A 39 -20.61 -21.62 1.27
C SER A 39 -21.09 -20.79 2.49
N PRO A 40 -20.88 -21.20 3.76
CA PRO A 40 -21.30 -20.42 4.92
C PRO A 40 -20.62 -19.06 5.08
N MET A 41 -19.48 -18.84 4.43
CA MET A 41 -18.77 -17.55 4.48
C MET A 41 -18.91 -16.74 3.20
N ARG A 42 -19.02 -17.43 2.06
CA ARG A 42 -18.91 -16.80 0.73
C ARG A 42 -19.91 -15.68 0.50
N GLY A 43 -21.16 -15.84 0.96
CA GLY A 43 -22.19 -14.81 0.79
C GLY A 43 -21.83 -13.47 1.44
N PHE A 44 -21.35 -13.50 2.68
CA PHE A 44 -20.90 -12.30 3.40
C PHE A 44 -19.72 -11.63 2.72
N TYR A 45 -18.70 -12.41 2.34
CA TYR A 45 -17.48 -11.88 1.72
C TYR A 45 -17.74 -11.36 0.30
N TYR A 46 -18.53 -12.06 -0.50
CA TYR A 46 -18.88 -11.66 -1.86
C TYR A 46 -19.59 -10.31 -1.89
N ARG A 47 -20.57 -10.11 -1.00
CA ARG A 47 -21.27 -8.83 -0.90
C ARG A 47 -20.34 -7.66 -0.55
N ASN A 48 -19.28 -7.94 0.21
CA ASN A 48 -18.29 -6.94 0.61
C ASN A 48 -17.03 -6.96 -0.27
N MET A 49 -17.00 -7.73 -1.36
CA MET A 49 -15.80 -8.00 -2.15
C MET A 49 -15.18 -6.74 -2.72
N VAL A 50 -15.97 -5.81 -3.24
CA VAL A 50 -15.48 -4.53 -3.76
C VAL A 50 -14.76 -3.72 -2.66
N LYS A 51 -15.31 -3.71 -1.43
CA LYS A 51 -14.69 -3.04 -0.29
C LYS A 51 -13.42 -3.74 0.16
N LEU A 52 -13.42 -5.08 0.23
CA LEU A 52 -12.24 -5.87 0.58
C LEU A 52 -11.10 -5.65 -0.42
N VAL A 53 -11.40 -5.70 -1.72
CA VAL A 53 -10.43 -5.43 -2.79
C VAL A 53 -9.87 -4.02 -2.68
N LYS A 54 -10.71 -3.01 -2.40
CA LYS A 54 -10.24 -1.63 -2.16
C LYS A 54 -9.32 -1.53 -0.94
N LEU A 55 -9.66 -2.22 0.15
CA LEU A 55 -8.87 -2.18 1.39
C LEU A 55 -7.61 -3.05 1.35
N SER A 56 -7.48 -3.96 0.37
CA SER A 56 -6.33 -4.86 0.27
C SER A 56 -4.98 -4.18 0.06
N THR A 57 -4.95 -2.88 -0.23
CA THR A 57 -3.75 -2.05 -0.39
C THR A 57 -3.52 -1.09 0.78
N ALA A 58 -4.45 -1.06 1.74
CA ALA A 58 -4.39 -0.14 2.87
C ALA A 58 -3.12 -0.30 3.75
N PRO A 59 -2.53 -1.51 3.92
CA PRO A 59 -1.24 -1.68 4.60
C PRO A 59 -0.11 -0.87 3.98
N ASP A 60 0.08 -0.98 2.66
CA ASP A 60 1.09 -0.17 1.96
C ASP A 60 0.82 1.32 2.08
N GLU A 61 -0.46 1.73 1.93
CA GLU A 61 -0.86 3.13 1.94
C GLU A 61 -0.61 3.82 3.29
N ARG A 62 -0.63 3.06 4.40
CA ARG A 62 -0.37 3.60 5.76
C ARG A 62 1.08 3.43 6.21
N ARG A 63 1.94 2.77 5.42
CA ARG A 63 3.34 2.48 5.77
C ARG A 63 4.14 3.72 6.15
N ASP A 64 3.93 4.83 5.45
CA ASP A 64 4.64 6.09 5.71
C ASP A 64 4.04 6.87 6.91
N GLN A 65 2.87 6.47 7.40
CA GLN A 65 2.15 7.13 8.50
C GLN A 65 2.30 6.38 9.83
N ASP A 66 2.46 5.06 9.78
CA ASP A 66 2.71 4.20 10.92
C ASP A 66 4.13 3.62 10.86
N PRO A 67 5.07 4.10 11.71
CA PRO A 67 6.44 3.59 11.76
C PRO A 67 6.55 2.08 12.07
N LEU A 68 5.52 1.46 12.63
CA LEU A 68 5.48 0.03 12.94
C LEU A 68 4.94 -0.81 11.79
N GLU A 69 4.38 -0.20 10.75
CA GLU A 69 3.77 -0.92 9.62
C GLU A 69 4.84 -1.48 8.67
N ALA A 70 5.90 -0.72 8.37
CA ALA A 70 6.89 -1.12 7.36
C ALA A 70 7.48 -2.52 7.57
N GLY A 71 7.87 -2.83 8.81
CA GLY A 71 8.41 -4.15 9.16
C GLY A 71 7.39 -5.29 9.13
N ARG A 72 6.11 -5.05 8.84
CA ARG A 72 5.07 -6.10 8.78
C ARG A 72 4.93 -6.75 7.41
N HIS A 73 5.53 -6.18 6.37
CA HIS A 73 5.40 -6.63 4.98
C HIS A 73 6.48 -7.62 4.54
N PHE A 74 7.55 -7.78 5.32
CA PHE A 74 8.67 -8.63 4.93
C PHE A 74 9.29 -9.34 6.12
N ILE A 75 10.20 -10.26 5.84
CA ILE A 75 11.17 -10.79 6.78
C ILE A 75 12.47 -11.07 6.03
N ASP A 76 13.50 -10.27 6.27
CA ASP A 76 14.83 -10.45 5.66
C ASP A 76 15.50 -11.65 6.32
N ILE A 77 15.07 -12.86 5.93
CA ILE A 77 15.38 -14.07 6.69
C ILE A 77 16.86 -14.44 6.54
N ASP A 78 17.47 -14.09 5.40
CA ASP A 78 18.90 -14.20 5.11
C ASP A 78 19.79 -13.40 6.07
N HIS A 79 19.24 -12.38 6.74
CA HIS A 79 19.95 -11.64 7.79
C HIS A 79 20.38 -12.56 8.96
N TYR A 80 19.63 -13.63 9.22
CA TYR A 80 19.78 -14.44 10.43
C TYR A 80 20.75 -15.63 10.31
N GLY A 81 21.55 -15.65 9.23
CA GLY A 81 22.66 -16.58 9.01
C GLY A 81 22.46 -17.51 7.81
N ASP A 82 23.45 -18.38 7.58
CA ASP A 82 23.51 -19.23 6.38
C ASP A 82 22.44 -20.34 6.31
N ASP A 83 21.94 -20.80 7.47
CA ASP A 83 20.75 -21.66 7.58
C ASP A 83 19.63 -20.92 8.32
N PRO A 84 18.99 -19.95 7.65
CA PRO A 84 18.10 -19.03 8.34
C PRO A 84 16.85 -19.73 8.89
N PHE A 85 16.35 -20.77 8.21
CA PHE A 85 15.17 -21.53 8.65
C PHE A 85 15.45 -22.56 9.74
N GLY A 86 16.68 -23.08 9.84
CA GLY A 86 17.14 -23.89 10.97
C GLY A 86 17.43 -23.04 12.21
N LEU A 87 17.88 -21.79 12.02
CA LEU A 87 18.29 -20.90 13.11
C LEU A 87 17.16 -20.05 13.68
N MET A 88 16.19 -19.61 12.86
CA MET A 88 15.13 -18.70 13.29
C MET A 88 14.07 -19.42 14.15
N PRO A 89 13.87 -19.02 15.43
CA PRO A 89 12.75 -19.52 16.21
C PRO A 89 11.42 -19.05 15.63
N LYS A 90 10.52 -19.98 15.33
CA LYS A 90 9.23 -19.67 14.69
C LYS A 90 8.26 -18.92 15.60
N ALA A 91 8.30 -19.19 16.91
CA ALA A 91 7.46 -18.51 17.90
C ALA A 91 8.07 -17.16 18.29
N TRP A 92 7.25 -16.11 18.32
CA TRP A 92 7.67 -14.72 18.58
C TRP A 92 8.52 -14.60 19.85
N ASP A 93 8.03 -15.08 20.99
CA ASP A 93 8.75 -14.94 22.27
C ASP A 93 10.14 -15.59 22.24
N LYS A 94 10.29 -16.70 21.52
CA LYS A 94 11.58 -17.36 21.34
C LYS A 94 12.49 -16.58 20.39
N ALA A 95 11.93 -15.99 19.33
CA ALA A 95 12.66 -15.14 18.41
C ALA A 95 13.16 -13.88 19.11
N VAL A 96 12.31 -13.23 19.92
CA VAL A 96 12.66 -12.06 20.73
C VAL A 96 13.73 -12.40 21.75
N ALA A 97 13.64 -13.54 22.43
CA ALA A 97 14.67 -13.97 23.37
C ALA A 97 16.04 -14.17 22.70
N LYS A 98 16.07 -14.55 21.41
CA LYS A 98 17.30 -14.78 20.66
C LYS A 98 17.86 -13.52 19.98
N TYR A 99 17.01 -12.70 19.37
CA TYR A 99 17.42 -11.60 18.49
C TYR A 99 16.99 -10.21 18.97
N THR A 100 16.19 -10.11 20.04
CA THR A 100 15.50 -8.89 20.51
C THR A 100 14.39 -8.40 19.59
N ALA A 101 13.38 -7.72 20.15
CA ALA A 101 12.25 -7.22 19.37
C ALA A 101 12.64 -6.12 18.37
N ASP A 102 13.64 -5.29 18.71
CA ASP A 102 14.05 -4.18 17.85
C ASP A 102 14.76 -4.66 16.58
N THR A 103 15.61 -5.70 16.70
CA THR A 103 16.21 -6.36 15.53
C THR A 103 15.14 -6.99 14.66
N LEU A 104 14.20 -7.74 15.24
CA LEU A 104 13.12 -8.38 14.46
C LEU A 104 12.27 -7.33 13.72
N ARG A 105 11.94 -6.20 14.37
CA ARG A 105 11.20 -5.10 13.71
C ARG A 105 11.98 -4.47 12.57
N LYS A 106 13.30 -4.35 12.73
CA LYS A 106 14.18 -3.79 11.70
C LYS A 106 14.29 -4.68 10.47
N TYR A 107 14.41 -5.99 10.67
CA TYR A 107 14.61 -6.99 9.61
C TYR A 107 13.33 -7.77 9.28
N GLY A 108 12.19 -7.19 9.61
CA GLY A 108 10.89 -7.71 9.22
C GLY A 108 10.28 -8.75 10.17
N THR A 109 8.96 -8.67 10.27
CA THR A 109 8.10 -9.39 11.22
C THR A 109 6.91 -10.07 10.57
N LEU A 110 6.88 -10.15 9.23
CA LEU A 110 5.75 -10.63 8.44
C LEU A 110 5.08 -11.92 8.97
N PRO A 111 5.81 -13.01 9.30
CA PRO A 111 5.17 -14.23 9.80
C PRO A 111 4.33 -14.01 11.06
N TRP A 112 4.80 -13.13 11.95
CA TRP A 112 4.15 -12.83 13.20
C TRP A 112 3.05 -11.77 13.02
N ALA A 113 3.23 -10.82 12.10
CA ALA A 113 2.17 -9.87 11.73
C ALA A 113 0.94 -10.59 11.17
N ILE A 114 1.12 -11.62 10.33
CA ILE A 114 0.04 -12.48 9.84
C ILE A 114 -0.69 -13.16 11.00
N MET A 115 0.04 -13.81 11.92
CA MET A 115 -0.55 -14.49 13.07
C MET A 115 -1.31 -13.54 13.99
N GLU A 116 -0.71 -12.40 14.34
CA GLU A 116 -1.34 -11.36 15.17
C GLU A 116 -2.63 -10.83 14.52
N THR A 117 -2.61 -10.58 13.22
CA THR A 117 -3.77 -10.06 12.48
C THR A 117 -4.88 -11.11 12.37
N LYS A 118 -4.50 -12.38 12.19
CA LYS A 118 -5.43 -13.53 12.26
C LYS A 118 -6.10 -13.62 13.63
N GLU A 119 -5.36 -13.43 14.72
CA GLU A 119 -5.91 -13.46 16.08
C GLU A 119 -6.87 -12.29 16.33
N LYS A 120 -6.52 -11.07 15.88
CA LYS A 120 -7.42 -9.91 15.90
C LYS A 120 -8.69 -10.19 15.09
N LEU A 121 -8.57 -10.81 13.92
CA LEU A 121 -9.72 -11.19 13.10
C LEU A 121 -10.61 -12.24 13.80
N THR A 122 -10.01 -13.22 14.48
CA THR A 122 -10.75 -14.18 15.33
C THR A 122 -11.57 -13.44 16.38
N GLU A 123 -10.99 -12.44 17.05
CA GLU A 123 -11.72 -11.67 18.06
C GLU A 123 -12.85 -10.82 17.44
N ALA A 124 -12.60 -10.19 16.30
CA ALA A 124 -13.63 -9.45 15.56
C ALA A 124 -14.82 -10.35 15.17
N PHE A 125 -14.57 -11.61 14.78
CA PHE A 125 -15.63 -12.58 14.54
C PHE A 125 -16.42 -12.93 15.79
N LYS A 126 -15.76 -13.15 16.94
CA LYS A 126 -16.45 -13.41 18.22
C LYS A 126 -17.36 -12.24 18.62
N GLN A 127 -16.88 -11.02 18.43
CA GLN A 127 -17.60 -9.79 18.71
C GLN A 127 -18.65 -9.43 17.67
N ARG A 128 -18.66 -10.13 16.52
CA ARG A 128 -19.54 -9.85 15.38
C ARG A 128 -19.41 -8.42 14.85
N ASP A 129 -18.22 -7.84 14.96
CA ASP A 129 -17.93 -6.50 14.45
C ASP A 129 -17.65 -6.57 12.95
N THR A 130 -18.68 -6.34 12.14
CA THR A 130 -18.59 -6.33 10.67
C THR A 130 -17.55 -5.34 10.15
N THR A 131 -17.33 -4.20 10.81
CA THR A 131 -16.35 -3.21 10.35
C THR A 131 -14.94 -3.74 10.56
N ALA A 132 -14.65 -4.25 11.76
CA ALA A 132 -13.36 -4.84 12.09
C ALA A 132 -13.08 -6.11 11.27
N ILE A 133 -14.08 -6.98 11.07
CA ILE A 133 -13.95 -8.18 10.22
C ILE A 133 -13.45 -7.79 8.83
N LEU A 134 -14.06 -6.77 8.20
CA LEU A 134 -13.68 -6.38 6.84
C LEU A 134 -12.30 -5.73 6.77
N ALA A 135 -11.96 -4.85 7.71
CA ALA A 135 -10.64 -4.22 7.76
C ALA A 135 -9.53 -5.25 8.01
N LEU A 136 -9.68 -6.08 9.03
CA LEU A 136 -8.71 -7.11 9.39
C LEU A 136 -8.62 -8.24 8.37
N SER A 137 -9.71 -8.57 7.66
CA SER A 137 -9.65 -9.53 6.56
C SER A 137 -8.81 -8.99 5.39
N ALA A 138 -8.94 -7.71 5.07
CA ALA A 138 -8.14 -7.07 4.03
C ALA A 138 -6.65 -7.00 4.44
N ASP A 139 -6.35 -6.55 5.66
CA ASP A 139 -4.97 -6.52 6.19
C ASP A 139 -4.36 -7.92 6.24
N LEU A 140 -5.10 -8.92 6.74
CA LEU A 140 -4.62 -10.29 6.78
C LEU A 140 -4.38 -10.85 5.37
N GLY A 141 -5.27 -10.54 4.43
CA GLY A 141 -5.11 -10.93 3.03
C GLY A 141 -3.87 -10.32 2.39
N HIS A 142 -3.56 -9.06 2.72
CA HIS A 142 -2.38 -8.36 2.27
C HIS A 142 -1.09 -9.02 2.77
N TYR A 143 -0.92 -9.15 4.09
CA TYR A 143 0.29 -9.76 4.65
C TYR A 143 0.46 -11.22 4.20
N VAL A 144 -0.62 -11.99 4.06
CA VAL A 144 -0.50 -13.35 3.53
C VAL A 144 -0.02 -13.32 2.08
N ALA A 145 -0.47 -12.37 1.26
CA ALA A 145 0.00 -12.21 -0.12
C ALA A 145 1.48 -11.79 -0.20
N ASP A 146 1.94 -10.91 0.69
CA ASP A 146 3.37 -10.52 0.82
C ASP A 146 4.26 -11.75 1.04
N ALA A 147 3.81 -12.70 1.87
CA ALA A 147 4.56 -13.93 2.11
C ALA A 147 4.74 -14.78 0.84
N TYR A 148 3.96 -14.53 -0.22
CA TYR A 148 4.11 -15.17 -1.52
C TYR A 148 5.12 -14.51 -2.46
N VAL A 149 5.65 -13.33 -2.10
CA VAL A 149 6.66 -12.60 -2.86
C VAL A 149 8.06 -13.06 -2.40
N PRO A 150 8.89 -13.68 -3.25
CA PRO A 150 10.25 -14.09 -2.87
C PRO A 150 11.08 -12.92 -2.34
N LEU A 151 10.98 -11.77 -2.97
CA LEU A 151 11.74 -10.57 -2.65
C LEU A 151 11.37 -9.94 -1.29
N HIS A 152 10.28 -10.37 -0.65
CA HIS A 152 9.94 -9.99 0.74
C HIS A 152 10.66 -10.86 1.78
N THR A 153 11.61 -11.69 1.35
CA THR A 153 12.33 -12.63 2.22
C THR A 153 13.84 -12.37 2.32
N THR A 154 14.34 -11.25 1.80
CA THR A 154 15.79 -11.00 1.65
C THR A 154 16.18 -9.54 1.85
N GLU A 155 17.34 -9.29 2.47
CA GLU A 155 17.96 -7.96 2.51
C GLU A 155 18.20 -7.40 1.09
N ASN A 156 18.36 -8.24 0.07
CA ASN A 156 18.51 -7.84 -1.34
C ASN A 156 17.17 -7.62 -2.06
N TYR A 157 16.12 -7.20 -1.34
CA TYR A 157 14.73 -7.15 -1.82
C TYR A 157 14.54 -6.43 -3.17
N ASP A 158 15.32 -5.38 -3.47
CA ASP A 158 15.22 -4.64 -4.73
C ASP A 158 16.40 -4.91 -5.66
N GLY A 159 17.25 -5.91 -5.36
CA GLY A 159 18.46 -6.20 -6.14
C GLY A 159 19.59 -5.19 -5.92
N GLN A 160 19.52 -4.38 -4.85
CA GLN A 160 20.49 -3.32 -4.55
C GLN A 160 21.89 -3.85 -4.21
N LEU A 161 21.99 -5.09 -3.73
CA LEU A 161 23.27 -5.76 -3.43
C LEU A 161 23.85 -6.47 -4.66
N THR A 162 23.03 -6.73 -5.68
CA THR A 162 23.42 -7.46 -6.91
C THR A 162 23.37 -6.62 -8.18
N LYS A 163 23.11 -5.30 -8.06
CA LYS A 163 22.99 -4.33 -9.18
C LYS A 163 21.79 -4.61 -10.09
N GLN A 164 20.70 -5.11 -9.51
CA GLN A 164 19.42 -5.44 -10.15
C GLN A 164 18.28 -4.53 -9.64
N GLU A 165 18.63 -3.33 -9.13
CA GLU A 165 17.73 -2.29 -8.63
C GLU A 165 16.46 -2.11 -9.49
N GLY A 166 15.30 -2.30 -8.86
CA GLY A 166 13.96 -2.24 -9.45
C GLY A 166 13.34 -3.62 -9.73
N ILE A 167 14.04 -4.73 -9.42
CA ILE A 167 13.55 -6.09 -9.69
C ILE A 167 12.31 -6.42 -8.86
N HIS A 168 12.15 -5.80 -7.69
CA HIS A 168 10.94 -5.93 -6.88
C HIS A 168 9.71 -5.46 -7.66
N ALA A 169 9.77 -4.25 -8.22
CA ALA A 169 8.63 -3.66 -8.90
C ALA A 169 8.36 -4.38 -10.23
N LEU A 170 9.42 -4.93 -10.82
CA LEU A 170 9.31 -5.81 -11.98
C LEU A 170 8.51 -7.07 -11.62
N TRP A 171 8.92 -7.82 -10.58
CA TRP A 171 8.33 -9.10 -10.20
C TRP A 171 6.89 -8.95 -9.71
N GLU A 172 6.63 -8.02 -8.79
CA GLU A 172 5.34 -7.92 -8.09
C GLU A 172 4.28 -7.16 -8.88
N SER A 173 4.68 -6.11 -9.60
CA SER A 173 3.73 -5.24 -10.30
C SER A 173 3.74 -5.49 -11.80
N LYS A 174 4.88 -5.23 -12.44
CA LYS A 174 4.94 -5.16 -13.90
C LYS A 174 4.67 -6.51 -14.56
N LEU A 175 5.19 -7.60 -14.01
CA LEU A 175 4.98 -8.93 -14.58
C LEU A 175 3.49 -9.36 -14.50
N PRO A 176 2.81 -9.34 -13.34
CA PRO A 176 1.39 -9.64 -13.25
C PRO A 176 0.52 -8.73 -14.11
N GLU A 177 0.70 -7.40 -14.04
CA GLU A 177 -0.14 -6.46 -14.78
C GLU A 177 -0.10 -6.68 -16.29
N ARG A 178 1.08 -7.02 -16.83
CA ARG A 178 1.26 -7.27 -18.26
C ARG A 178 0.75 -8.62 -18.71
N ASN A 179 0.79 -9.64 -17.84
CA ASN A 179 0.60 -11.03 -18.24
C ASN A 179 -0.59 -11.72 -17.58
N ILE A 180 -1.41 -11.01 -16.80
CA ILE A 180 -2.54 -11.61 -16.07
C ILE A 180 -3.50 -12.39 -16.99
N GLY A 181 -3.71 -11.93 -18.23
CA GLY A 181 -4.56 -12.62 -19.21
C GLY A 181 -3.99 -13.95 -19.71
N LYS A 182 -2.72 -14.25 -19.43
CA LYS A 182 -2.06 -15.54 -19.73
C LYS A 182 -2.05 -16.47 -18.52
N TYR A 183 -2.37 -15.96 -17.33
CA TYR A 183 -2.26 -16.73 -16.09
C TYR A 183 -3.51 -17.55 -15.84
N LYS A 184 -3.31 -18.65 -15.11
CA LYS A 184 -4.39 -19.47 -14.56
C LYS A 184 -4.76 -18.94 -13.17
N LEU A 185 -5.93 -18.34 -13.07
CA LEU A 185 -6.48 -17.67 -11.88
C LEU A 185 -7.43 -18.58 -11.08
N ASP A 186 -7.73 -19.79 -11.58
CA ASP A 186 -8.34 -20.84 -10.78
C ASP A 186 -7.39 -21.24 -9.65
N ASN A 187 -7.93 -21.54 -8.46
CA ASN A 187 -7.11 -21.95 -7.32
C ASN A 187 -7.86 -22.90 -6.40
N GLU A 188 -7.11 -23.56 -5.51
CA GLU A 188 -7.68 -24.53 -4.58
C GLU A 188 -8.59 -23.86 -3.55
N PRO A 189 -9.65 -24.54 -3.06
CA PRO A 189 -10.46 -24.03 -1.96
C PRO A 189 -9.62 -23.75 -0.71
N GLY A 190 -10.02 -22.74 0.06
CA GLY A 190 -9.45 -22.50 1.38
C GLY A 190 -9.80 -23.61 2.36
N ARG A 191 -8.93 -23.84 3.35
CA ARG A 191 -9.09 -24.86 4.38
C ARG A 191 -8.81 -24.33 5.78
N TYR A 192 -9.22 -25.10 6.78
CA TYR A 192 -8.85 -24.82 8.16
C TYR A 192 -7.39 -25.23 8.41
N GLU A 193 -6.59 -24.30 8.94
CA GLU A 193 -5.18 -24.52 9.27
C GLU A 193 -5.03 -24.79 10.76
N LYS A 194 -4.83 -26.07 11.12
CA LYS A 194 -4.64 -26.50 12.53
C LYS A 194 -3.42 -25.85 13.18
N ASP A 195 -2.38 -25.59 12.39
CA ASP A 195 -1.15 -24.93 12.81
C ASP A 195 -0.83 -23.83 11.80
N ALA A 196 -1.55 -22.71 11.93
CA ALA A 196 -1.42 -21.57 11.01
C ALA A 196 0.01 -21.01 10.99
N LEU A 197 0.68 -20.96 12.14
CA LEU A 197 2.06 -20.46 12.23
C LEU A 197 3.01 -21.34 11.41
N LYS A 198 2.89 -22.67 11.49
CA LYS A 198 3.68 -23.58 10.65
C LYS A 198 3.41 -23.36 9.16
N SER A 199 2.15 -23.22 8.77
CA SER A 199 1.77 -22.99 7.37
C SER A 199 2.31 -21.66 6.83
N ILE A 200 2.33 -20.60 7.65
CA ILE A 200 2.94 -19.31 7.30
C ILE A 200 4.45 -19.45 7.07
N TRP A 201 5.16 -20.08 8.02
CA TRP A 201 6.60 -20.30 7.88
C TRP A 201 6.96 -21.16 6.68
N GLN A 202 6.11 -22.15 6.35
CA GLN A 202 6.30 -22.96 5.15
C GLN A 202 6.21 -22.08 3.88
N VAL A 203 5.22 -21.20 3.78
CA VAL A 203 5.08 -20.30 2.62
C VAL A 203 6.27 -19.36 2.48
N VAL A 204 6.78 -18.81 3.58
CA VAL A 204 7.97 -17.94 3.59
C VAL A 204 9.21 -18.73 3.15
N GLN A 205 9.38 -19.97 3.62
CA GLN A 205 10.48 -20.84 3.19
C GLN A 205 10.40 -21.19 1.71
N GLU A 206 9.20 -21.48 1.21
CA GLU A 206 8.96 -21.70 -0.22
C GLU A 206 9.27 -20.44 -1.04
N SER A 207 8.84 -19.25 -0.60
CA SER A 207 9.18 -17.96 -1.23
C SER A 207 10.68 -17.75 -1.32
N TYR A 208 11.39 -17.94 -0.21
CA TYR A 208 12.84 -17.78 -0.16
C TYR A 208 13.56 -18.71 -1.14
N GLY A 209 13.04 -19.93 -1.32
CA GLY A 209 13.57 -20.90 -2.28
C GLY A 209 13.54 -20.44 -3.74
N PHE A 210 12.73 -19.44 -4.11
CA PHE A 210 12.65 -18.87 -5.46
C PHE A 210 13.65 -17.73 -5.72
N LEU A 211 14.35 -17.24 -4.68
CA LEU A 211 15.26 -16.09 -4.82
C LEU A 211 16.40 -16.33 -5.82
N GLY A 212 17.00 -17.52 -5.80
CA GLY A 212 18.08 -17.87 -6.73
C GLY A 212 17.63 -17.73 -8.19
N ASP A 213 16.52 -18.39 -8.54
CA ASP A 213 15.93 -18.30 -9.88
C ASP A 213 15.51 -16.87 -10.24
N THR A 214 14.96 -16.11 -9.29
CA THR A 214 14.58 -14.71 -9.50
C THR A 214 15.80 -13.85 -9.91
N PHE A 215 16.90 -13.91 -9.17
CA PHE A 215 18.08 -13.09 -9.48
C PHE A 215 18.87 -13.63 -10.68
N ASP A 216 19.10 -14.93 -10.77
CA ASP A 216 19.93 -15.55 -11.81
C ASP A 216 19.31 -15.34 -13.20
N ARG A 217 17.98 -15.43 -13.32
CA ARG A 217 17.28 -15.21 -14.59
C ARG A 217 17.32 -13.75 -15.02
N GLU A 218 17.20 -12.80 -14.08
CA GLU A 218 17.32 -11.38 -14.43
C GLU A 218 18.74 -11.07 -14.92
N GLU A 219 19.77 -11.65 -14.29
CA GLU A 219 21.16 -11.48 -14.72
C GLU A 219 21.38 -12.08 -16.13
N GLU A 220 20.85 -13.29 -16.40
CA GLU A 220 20.91 -13.93 -17.72
C GLU A 220 20.32 -13.02 -18.81
N ILE A 221 19.14 -12.44 -18.56
CA ILE A 221 18.46 -11.58 -19.51
C ILE A 221 19.19 -10.24 -19.66
N THR A 222 19.74 -9.67 -18.58
CA THR A 222 20.52 -8.42 -18.60
C THR A 222 21.64 -8.44 -19.64
N ARG A 223 22.29 -9.57 -19.85
CA ARG A 223 23.38 -9.72 -20.84
C ARG A 223 22.94 -9.48 -22.29
N LYS A 224 21.63 -9.46 -22.57
CA LYS A 224 21.03 -9.23 -23.89
C LYS A 224 20.61 -7.77 -24.11
N TYR A 225 20.73 -6.92 -23.10
CA TYR A 225 20.25 -5.54 -23.12
C TYR A 225 21.39 -4.54 -22.83
N THR A 226 21.29 -3.34 -23.40
CA THR A 226 22.09 -2.19 -22.96
C THR A 226 21.31 -1.40 -21.91
N PRO A 227 21.93 -0.55 -21.09
CA PRO A 227 21.22 0.27 -20.11
C PRO A 227 20.05 1.07 -20.73
N GLU A 228 20.21 1.56 -21.96
CA GLU A 228 19.22 2.37 -22.69
C GLU A 228 18.00 1.55 -23.13
N THR A 229 18.16 0.25 -23.37
CA THR A 229 17.05 -0.65 -23.76
C THR A 229 16.49 -1.43 -22.58
N LYS A 230 17.29 -1.62 -21.52
CA LYS A 230 16.88 -2.29 -20.27
C LYS A 230 15.91 -1.45 -19.46
N TYR A 231 16.11 -0.13 -19.41
CA TYR A 231 15.38 0.75 -18.52
C TYR A 231 14.60 1.85 -19.25
N VAL A 232 13.50 2.27 -18.64
CA VAL A 232 12.75 3.47 -18.98
C VAL A 232 12.77 4.43 -17.79
N PHE A 233 12.68 5.73 -18.08
CA PHE A 233 12.66 6.77 -17.08
C PHE A 233 11.35 7.53 -17.14
N SER A 234 10.69 7.68 -16.00
CA SER A 234 9.49 8.49 -15.86
C SER A 234 9.76 9.65 -14.91
N HIS A 235 9.29 10.85 -15.27
CA HIS A 235 9.37 12.02 -14.40
C HIS A 235 7.97 12.37 -13.91
N LYS A 236 7.72 12.17 -12.61
CA LYS A 236 6.44 12.49 -11.97
C LYS A 236 6.70 13.22 -10.66
N TYR A 237 5.92 14.27 -10.39
CA TYR A 237 5.99 15.05 -9.15
C TYR A 237 7.40 15.54 -8.79
N GLY A 238 8.20 15.94 -9.79
CA GLY A 238 9.57 16.41 -9.60
C GLY A 238 10.59 15.30 -9.29
N LYS A 239 10.19 14.03 -9.28
CA LYS A 239 11.07 12.88 -9.09
C LYS A 239 11.21 12.11 -10.41
N THR A 240 12.45 11.82 -10.80
CA THR A 240 12.74 10.88 -11.88
C THR A 240 12.86 9.48 -11.29
N ARG A 241 12.08 8.54 -11.82
CA ARG A 241 12.15 7.12 -11.46
C ARG A 241 12.59 6.30 -12.66
N ARG A 242 13.55 5.41 -12.44
CA ARG A 242 13.94 4.36 -13.37
C ARG A 242 13.07 3.14 -13.13
N SER A 243 12.63 2.47 -14.18
CA SER A 243 12.00 1.15 -14.11
C SER A 243 12.44 0.30 -15.29
N TYR A 244 12.28 -1.02 -15.18
CA TYR A 244 12.55 -1.93 -16.28
C TYR A 244 11.66 -1.61 -17.49
N SER A 245 12.19 -1.73 -18.70
CA SER A 245 11.44 -1.52 -19.95
C SER A 245 10.42 -2.64 -20.17
N ASP A 246 9.46 -2.40 -21.04
CA ASP A 246 8.46 -3.40 -21.42
C ASP A 246 9.11 -4.61 -22.12
N ALA A 247 10.04 -4.36 -23.03
CA ALA A 247 10.79 -5.40 -23.73
C ALA A 247 11.58 -6.30 -22.76
N PHE A 248 12.26 -5.69 -21.79
CA PHE A 248 12.96 -6.45 -20.75
C PHE A 248 11.97 -7.28 -19.92
N ALA A 249 10.87 -6.67 -19.47
CA ALA A 249 9.87 -7.37 -18.67
C ALA A 249 9.29 -8.58 -19.42
N ASP A 250 9.03 -8.46 -20.73
CA ASP A 250 8.54 -9.58 -21.53
C ASP A 250 9.59 -10.69 -21.66
N SER A 251 10.87 -10.35 -21.87
CA SER A 251 11.97 -11.34 -21.92
C SER A 251 12.20 -12.04 -20.59
N TYR A 252 12.09 -11.31 -19.48
CA TYR A 252 12.21 -11.86 -18.13
C TYR A 252 11.01 -12.74 -17.78
N HIS A 253 9.81 -12.33 -18.19
CA HIS A 253 8.58 -13.12 -18.03
C HIS A 253 8.67 -14.50 -18.69
N GLU A 254 9.32 -14.63 -19.85
CA GLU A 254 9.49 -15.95 -20.49
C GLU A 254 10.29 -16.94 -19.62
N LYS A 255 11.12 -16.43 -18.70
CA LYS A 255 11.96 -17.25 -17.82
C LYS A 255 11.35 -17.44 -16.43
N VAL A 256 10.77 -16.39 -15.84
CA VAL A 256 10.28 -16.41 -14.45
C VAL A 256 8.75 -16.40 -14.35
N GLY A 257 8.01 -16.11 -15.43
CA GLY A 257 6.56 -15.88 -15.39
C GLY A 257 5.76 -17.07 -14.87
N GLY A 258 6.26 -18.30 -15.05
CA GLY A 258 5.67 -19.50 -14.46
C GLY A 258 5.68 -19.50 -12.92
N GLU A 259 6.76 -18.98 -12.32
CA GLU A 259 6.86 -18.80 -10.86
C GLU A 259 5.86 -17.74 -10.37
N VAL A 260 5.85 -16.57 -11.01
CA VAL A 260 4.92 -15.48 -10.66
C VAL A 260 3.48 -15.97 -10.72
N ALA A 261 3.10 -16.63 -11.81
CA ALA A 261 1.76 -17.22 -11.98
C ALA A 261 1.48 -18.28 -10.91
N PHE A 262 2.46 -19.11 -10.55
CA PHE A 262 2.32 -20.14 -9.52
C PHE A 262 2.10 -19.54 -8.13
N ARG A 263 2.87 -18.51 -7.74
CA ARG A 263 2.70 -17.81 -6.45
C ARG A 263 1.35 -17.08 -6.40
N LEU A 264 0.99 -16.36 -7.47
CA LEU A 264 -0.32 -15.68 -7.59
C LEU A 264 -1.49 -16.65 -7.53
N LYS A 265 -1.35 -17.87 -8.08
CA LYS A 265 -2.38 -18.92 -7.99
C LYS A 265 -2.49 -19.53 -6.59
N LYS A 266 -1.41 -19.62 -5.83
CA LYS A 266 -1.40 -20.25 -4.49
C LYS A 266 -1.85 -19.30 -3.38
N ALA A 267 -1.52 -18.01 -3.47
CA ALA A 267 -1.83 -17.02 -2.45
C ALA A 267 -3.32 -16.95 -2.06
N PRO A 268 -4.29 -16.93 -3.01
CA PRO A 268 -5.71 -16.82 -2.67
C PRO A 268 -6.23 -17.96 -1.79
N SER A 269 -5.74 -19.19 -2.03
CA SER A 269 -6.09 -20.35 -1.21
C SER A 269 -5.63 -20.19 0.24
N MET A 270 -4.42 -19.65 0.46
CA MET A 270 -3.88 -19.42 1.80
C MET A 270 -4.58 -18.25 2.50
N VAL A 271 -4.88 -17.16 1.78
CA VAL A 271 -5.69 -16.04 2.30
C VAL A 271 -7.05 -16.55 2.78
N ALA A 272 -7.77 -17.29 1.93
CA ALA A 272 -9.04 -17.90 2.28
C ALA A 272 -8.89 -18.85 3.49
N SER A 273 -7.80 -19.61 3.55
CA SER A 273 -7.52 -20.51 4.68
C SER A 273 -7.30 -19.77 5.99
N MET A 274 -6.61 -18.62 5.97
CA MET A 274 -6.42 -17.78 7.16
C MET A 274 -7.75 -17.16 7.62
N TRP A 275 -8.59 -16.67 6.69
CA TRP A 275 -9.95 -16.20 7.02
C TRP A 275 -10.83 -17.30 7.62
N ILE A 276 -10.83 -18.50 7.02
CA ILE A 276 -11.57 -19.67 7.52
C ILE A 276 -11.06 -20.07 8.91
N THR A 277 -9.75 -20.04 9.13
CA THR A 277 -9.15 -20.38 10.41
C THR A 277 -9.55 -19.37 11.47
N ALA A 278 -9.50 -18.07 11.16
CA ALA A 278 -9.95 -17.03 12.07
C ALA A 278 -11.43 -17.19 12.46
N TRP A 279 -12.29 -17.46 11.48
CA TRP A 279 -13.73 -17.67 11.65
C TRP A 279 -14.07 -18.94 12.44
N LYS A 280 -13.41 -20.06 12.14
CA LYS A 280 -13.63 -21.32 12.87
C LYS A 280 -13.17 -21.22 14.32
N ASP A 281 -12.02 -20.60 14.57
CA ASP A 281 -11.51 -20.40 15.94
C ASP A 281 -12.39 -19.42 16.75
N ALA A 282 -13.21 -18.61 16.07
CA ALA A 282 -14.23 -17.76 16.69
C ALA A 282 -15.53 -18.51 17.03
N GLY A 283 -15.61 -19.82 16.76
CA GLY A 283 -16.82 -20.62 16.94
C GLY A 283 -17.77 -20.61 15.74
N SER A 284 -17.29 -20.23 14.56
CA SER A 284 -18.07 -20.21 13.31
C SER A 284 -19.37 -19.39 13.40
N PRO A 285 -19.34 -18.11 13.81
CA PRO A 285 -20.55 -17.28 13.90
C PRO A 285 -21.26 -17.20 12.54
N ASP A 286 -22.59 -17.16 12.58
CA ASP A 286 -23.42 -17.00 11.39
C ASP A 286 -23.16 -15.64 10.74
N LEU A 287 -22.53 -15.64 9.56
CA LEU A 287 -22.18 -14.43 8.83
C LEU A 287 -23.36 -13.85 8.05
N ASP A 288 -24.37 -14.65 7.73
CA ASP A 288 -25.58 -14.15 7.08
C ASP A 288 -26.38 -13.26 8.04
N ALA A 289 -26.34 -13.55 9.35
CA ALA A 289 -26.92 -12.70 10.39
C ALA A 289 -26.21 -11.33 10.53
N LEU A 290 -25.00 -11.16 9.97
CA LEU A 290 -24.26 -9.89 9.96
C LEU A 290 -24.62 -9.02 8.74
N LEU A 291 -25.36 -9.57 7.78
CA LEU A 291 -25.81 -8.85 6.60
C LEU A 291 -27.14 -8.14 6.91
N LYS A 292 -27.24 -6.87 6.48
CA LYS A 292 -28.49 -6.09 6.63
C LYS A 292 -29.70 -6.75 5.94
N LYS A 293 -29.45 -7.53 4.88
CA LYS A 293 -30.44 -8.29 4.11
C LYS A 293 -29.80 -9.58 3.66
N VAL A 294 -30.52 -10.70 3.61
CA VAL A 294 -30.00 -11.95 3.03
C VAL A 294 -29.74 -11.77 1.52
N PRO A 295 -28.71 -12.38 0.92
CA PRO A 295 -28.53 -12.42 -0.54
C PRO A 295 -29.78 -12.84 -1.29
N GLY A 296 -30.27 -11.96 -2.16
CA GLY A 296 -31.41 -12.20 -3.04
C GLY A 296 -31.05 -13.14 -4.20
N LYS A 297 -32.06 -13.55 -4.98
CA LYS A 297 -31.87 -14.48 -6.11
C LYS A 297 -30.88 -13.93 -7.15
N GLU A 298 -31.02 -12.67 -7.55
CA GLU A 298 -30.15 -12.01 -8.53
C GLU A 298 -28.67 -11.99 -8.10
N GLU A 299 -28.40 -11.73 -6.81
CA GLU A 299 -27.02 -11.69 -6.30
C GLU A 299 -26.38 -13.09 -6.26
N LYS A 300 -27.18 -14.12 -5.99
CA LYS A 300 -26.74 -15.52 -6.08
C LYS A 300 -26.44 -15.92 -7.52
N GLU A 301 -27.34 -15.58 -8.46
CA GLU A 301 -27.11 -15.81 -9.89
C GLU A 301 -25.85 -15.11 -10.39
N LYS A 302 -25.60 -13.86 -9.95
CA LYS A 302 -24.37 -13.15 -10.28
C LYS A 302 -23.12 -13.84 -9.71
N LEU A 303 -23.18 -14.28 -8.45
CA LEU A 303 -22.09 -15.03 -7.82
C LEU A 303 -21.81 -16.34 -8.57
N ASP A 304 -22.85 -17.06 -8.98
CA ASP A 304 -22.70 -18.32 -9.72
C ASP A 304 -22.03 -18.09 -11.08
N VAL A 305 -22.41 -17.05 -11.81
CA VAL A 305 -21.75 -16.63 -13.07
C VAL A 305 -20.27 -16.31 -12.84
N GLU A 306 -19.94 -15.54 -11.80
CA GLU A 306 -18.54 -15.20 -11.49
C GLU A 306 -17.73 -16.44 -11.05
N LEU A 307 -18.34 -17.37 -10.30
CA LEU A 307 -17.70 -18.62 -9.88
C LEU A 307 -17.43 -19.54 -11.06
N ASP A 308 -18.34 -19.64 -12.03
CA ASP A 308 -18.13 -20.45 -13.24
C ASP A 308 -17.06 -19.82 -14.13
N ALA A 309 -17.09 -18.49 -14.34
CA ALA A 309 -16.02 -17.79 -15.02
C ALA A 309 -14.66 -17.94 -14.32
N TRP A 310 -14.64 -17.98 -12.99
CA TRP A 310 -13.41 -18.25 -12.22
C TRP A 310 -12.87 -19.66 -12.45
N LYS A 311 -13.72 -20.70 -12.37
CA LYS A 311 -13.33 -22.10 -12.61
C LYS A 311 -12.81 -22.32 -14.03
N ASP A 312 -13.46 -21.68 -15.00
CA ASP A 312 -13.13 -21.81 -16.42
C ASP A 312 -11.97 -20.88 -16.84
N ASN A 313 -11.42 -20.10 -15.89
CA ASN A 313 -10.35 -19.13 -16.13
C ASN A 313 -10.72 -18.00 -17.12
N LEU A 314 -11.98 -17.58 -17.12
CA LEU A 314 -12.55 -16.58 -18.02
C LEU A 314 -12.76 -15.21 -17.36
N LEU A 315 -12.31 -14.98 -16.12
CA LEU A 315 -12.50 -13.70 -15.42
C LEU A 315 -11.91 -12.50 -16.19
N VAL A 316 -10.76 -12.67 -16.83
CA VAL A 316 -10.12 -11.61 -17.61
C VAL A 316 -10.87 -11.39 -18.93
N GLU A 317 -11.17 -12.46 -19.66
CA GLU A 317 -11.87 -12.40 -20.95
C GLU A 317 -13.27 -11.78 -20.83
N GLN A 318 -14.00 -12.12 -19.77
CA GLN A 318 -15.34 -11.61 -19.50
C GLN A 318 -15.34 -10.26 -18.75
N GLY A 319 -14.17 -9.68 -18.44
CA GLY A 319 -14.07 -8.39 -17.75
C GLY A 319 -14.53 -8.40 -16.29
N LEU A 320 -14.54 -9.57 -15.65
CA LEU A 320 -15.00 -9.78 -14.28
C LEU A 320 -13.88 -9.61 -13.22
N LEU A 321 -12.62 -9.49 -13.64
CA LEU A 321 -11.50 -9.23 -12.73
C LEU A 321 -11.51 -7.76 -12.25
N LEU A 322 -11.84 -7.53 -10.97
CA LEU A 322 -11.98 -6.20 -10.36
C LEU A 322 -10.69 -5.38 -10.41
N ALA A 323 -9.52 -6.03 -10.36
CA ALA A 323 -8.23 -5.35 -10.45
C ALA A 323 -8.02 -4.63 -11.80
N MET A 324 -8.65 -5.13 -12.88
CA MET A 324 -8.60 -4.53 -14.22
C MET A 324 -9.70 -3.48 -14.46
N GLN A 325 -10.72 -3.45 -13.61
CA GLN A 325 -11.78 -2.46 -13.72
C GLN A 325 -11.31 -1.10 -13.21
N LYS A 326 -11.69 -0.04 -13.92
CA LYS A 326 -11.47 1.33 -13.44
C LYS A 326 -12.28 1.51 -12.16
N VAL A 327 -11.59 1.87 -11.06
CA VAL A 327 -12.26 2.21 -9.80
C VAL A 327 -13.18 3.40 -10.07
N LYS A 328 -14.50 3.19 -10.02
CA LYS A 328 -15.47 4.29 -10.10
C LYS A 328 -15.22 5.16 -8.87
N ALA A 329 -14.95 6.45 -9.08
CA ALA A 329 -14.83 7.38 -7.96
C ALA A 329 -16.12 7.30 -7.13
N GLU A 330 -15.99 7.11 -5.81
CA GLU A 330 -17.13 7.23 -4.90
C GLU A 330 -17.75 8.62 -5.11
N GLU A 331 -19.01 8.66 -5.58
CA GLU A 331 -19.82 9.87 -5.52
C GLU A 331 -19.95 10.23 -4.05
N ARG A 332 -19.26 11.30 -3.63
CA ARG A 332 -19.49 11.91 -2.32
C ARG A 332 -20.63 12.89 -2.51
N PRO A 333 -21.86 12.59 -2.04
CA PRO A 333 -23.01 13.50 -2.21
C PRO A 333 -22.77 14.87 -1.55
N ASP A 334 -21.76 14.99 -0.70
CA ASP A 334 -21.39 16.20 0.04
C ASP A 334 -20.33 17.06 -0.68
N LEU A 335 -19.84 16.64 -1.86
CA LEU A 335 -19.02 17.48 -2.72
C LEU A 335 -19.94 18.33 -3.60
N ILE A 336 -19.87 19.65 -3.43
CA ILE A 336 -20.49 20.61 -4.35
C ILE A 336 -19.93 20.31 -5.75
N ASN A 337 -20.79 19.84 -6.66
CA ASN A 337 -20.44 19.60 -8.06
C ASN A 337 -19.77 20.84 -8.64
N ALA A 338 -18.73 20.65 -9.47
CA ALA A 338 -18.08 21.76 -10.15
C ALA A 338 -19.14 22.56 -10.93
N ALA A 339 -19.02 23.89 -10.94
CA ALA A 339 -20.01 24.81 -11.54
C ALA A 339 -20.34 24.55 -13.03
N ARG A 340 -19.67 23.59 -13.69
CA ARG A 340 -19.98 23.13 -15.06
C ARG A 340 -21.18 22.18 -15.13
N ASP A 341 -21.59 21.59 -14.02
CA ASP A 341 -22.70 20.63 -13.97
C ASP A 341 -24.00 21.25 -13.42
N MET A 342 -24.01 22.56 -13.17
CA MET A 342 -25.22 23.31 -12.84
C MET A 342 -25.93 23.72 -14.15
N GLN A 343 -27.20 23.34 -14.31
CA GLN A 343 -28.04 23.94 -15.34
C GLN A 343 -28.03 25.48 -15.19
N PRO A 344 -28.02 26.25 -16.30
CA PRO A 344 -28.10 27.70 -16.22
C PRO A 344 -29.35 28.13 -15.44
N LEU A 345 -29.18 29.05 -14.48
CA LEU A 345 -30.30 29.67 -13.78
C LEU A 345 -31.20 30.40 -14.78
N PRO A 346 -32.54 30.36 -14.63
CA PRO A 346 -33.46 31.14 -15.46
C PRO A 346 -33.13 32.64 -15.40
N ALA A 347 -33.24 33.32 -16.54
CA ALA A 347 -32.77 34.68 -16.76
C ALA A 347 -33.58 35.79 -16.02
N GLU A 348 -34.30 35.47 -14.95
CA GLU A 348 -35.18 36.44 -14.24
C GLU A 348 -34.67 36.83 -12.84
N ALA A 349 -33.50 36.38 -12.42
CA ALA A 349 -32.91 36.77 -11.13
C ALA A 349 -31.83 37.87 -11.29
N GLU A 350 -32.13 38.95 -12.00
CA GLU A 350 -31.37 40.20 -11.91
C GLU A 350 -32.10 41.24 -11.05
N ALA A 351 -31.29 41.88 -10.19
CA ALA A 351 -31.54 43.12 -9.46
C ALA A 351 -32.36 43.06 -8.14
N VAL A 352 -31.67 42.76 -7.04
CA VAL A 352 -31.96 43.43 -5.76
C VAL A 352 -30.73 44.24 -5.35
N LYS A 353 -30.87 45.57 -5.36
CA LYS A 353 -29.86 46.53 -4.88
C LYS A 353 -29.63 46.35 -3.37
N PRO A 354 -28.40 46.47 -2.86
CA PRO A 354 -28.14 46.40 -1.43
C PRO A 354 -28.66 47.66 -0.71
N ALA A 355 -29.34 47.46 0.42
CA ALA A 355 -29.80 48.51 1.34
C ALA A 355 -28.63 49.14 2.13
N PRO A 356 -28.72 50.42 2.53
CA PRO A 356 -27.63 51.14 3.19
C PRO A 356 -27.40 50.69 4.65
N ALA A 357 -26.14 50.79 5.07
CA ALA A 357 -25.64 50.32 6.37
C ALA A 357 -26.15 51.14 7.58
N ALA A 358 -26.44 50.44 8.68
CA ALA A 358 -26.83 51.01 9.97
C ALA A 358 -25.62 51.54 10.77
N PRO A 359 -25.80 52.55 11.64
CA PRO A 359 -24.70 53.23 12.32
C PRO A 359 -24.13 52.46 13.53
N SER A 360 -22.84 52.68 13.80
CA SER A 360 -22.04 52.04 14.86
C SER A 360 -22.45 52.47 16.28
N PRO A 361 -22.37 51.57 17.28
CA PRO A 361 -22.70 51.90 18.67
C PRO A 361 -21.58 52.67 19.39
N THR A 362 -21.99 53.56 20.28
CA THR A 362 -21.17 54.37 21.19
C THR A 362 -20.54 53.54 22.33
N PRO A 363 -19.41 53.97 22.93
CA PRO A 363 -18.68 53.19 23.93
C PRO A 363 -19.24 53.37 25.35
N VAL A 364 -19.24 52.28 26.12
CA VAL A 364 -19.58 52.22 27.55
C VAL A 364 -18.38 52.67 28.41
N PRO A 365 -18.54 53.45 29.49
CA PRO A 365 -17.45 53.90 30.35
C PRO A 365 -17.13 52.91 31.48
N GLY A 366 -15.84 52.56 31.66
CA GLY A 366 -15.33 51.92 32.89
C GLY A 366 -14.22 50.88 32.68
N ALA A 367 -13.06 51.14 33.29
CA ALA A 367 -11.92 50.25 33.56
C ALA A 367 -10.81 50.15 32.47
N PRO A 368 -9.54 49.84 32.83
CA PRO A 368 -8.53 50.86 33.14
C PRO A 368 -7.34 50.91 32.15
N ALA A 369 -6.56 51.98 32.25
CA ALA A 369 -5.46 52.37 31.36
C ALA A 369 -4.27 51.39 31.33
N LEU A 370 -3.74 51.16 30.12
CA LEU A 370 -2.43 50.55 29.84
C LEU A 370 -1.39 51.66 29.58
N PRO A 371 -0.14 51.51 30.06
CA PRO A 371 0.87 52.56 30.01
C PRO A 371 1.49 52.77 28.62
N GLU A 372 1.86 54.02 28.35
CA GLU A 372 2.47 54.56 27.13
C GLU A 372 3.85 53.96 26.82
N GLY A 373 4.17 53.78 25.53
CA GLY A 373 5.52 53.39 25.15
C GLY A 373 5.77 53.13 23.66
N THR A 374 5.92 54.21 22.89
CA THR A 374 6.66 54.30 21.62
C THR A 374 6.04 53.69 20.34
N THR A 375 5.29 54.54 19.66
CA THR A 375 5.16 54.59 18.20
C THR A 375 6.54 54.72 17.54
N LYS A 376 6.90 53.79 16.64
CA LYS A 376 7.78 54.09 15.49
C LYS A 376 7.29 53.34 14.24
N VAL A 377 6.51 54.07 13.46
CA VAL A 377 6.34 53.83 12.01
C VAL A 377 7.71 53.97 11.35
N LYS A 378 8.12 53.00 10.53
CA LYS A 378 9.21 53.18 9.56
C LYS A 378 8.76 52.77 8.18
N THR A 379 8.61 53.82 7.37
CA THR A 379 8.43 53.85 5.92
C THR A 379 9.58 53.12 5.22
N LYS A 380 9.23 52.33 4.20
CA LYS A 380 10.15 51.70 3.26
C LYS A 380 10.72 52.75 2.29
N THR A 381 12.04 52.77 2.15
CA THR A 381 12.70 53.35 0.98
C THR A 381 13.81 52.41 0.53
N LYS A 382 13.78 52.06 -0.76
CA LYS A 382 14.72 51.17 -1.45
C LYS A 382 15.74 52.05 -2.21
N PRO A 383 17.05 51.75 -2.15
CA PRO A 383 17.96 52.13 -3.23
C PRO A 383 18.50 50.91 -3.97
N ALA A 384 18.92 51.18 -5.20
CA ALA A 384 19.36 50.26 -6.22
C ALA A 384 20.86 49.91 -6.10
N ASN A 385 21.22 48.75 -6.67
CA ASN A 385 22.56 48.25 -7.01
C ASN A 385 23.45 47.67 -5.89
N GLY A 386 23.70 46.34 -5.99
CA GLY A 386 24.94 45.68 -5.53
C GLY A 386 25.02 45.24 -4.05
N PRO A 387 25.76 44.15 -3.72
CA PRO A 387 25.53 43.36 -2.52
C PRO A 387 26.29 43.88 -1.29
N ALA A 388 25.65 43.83 -0.12
CA ALA A 388 26.33 44.08 1.16
C ALA A 388 26.63 42.76 1.87
N GLN A 389 27.88 42.31 1.74
CA GLN A 389 28.53 41.37 2.66
C GLN A 389 28.59 41.97 4.07
N LYS A 390 28.36 41.14 5.10
CA LYS A 390 28.75 41.44 6.47
C LYS A 390 29.83 40.45 6.90
N GLU A 391 31.04 40.97 6.99
CA GLU A 391 32.21 40.31 7.55
C GLU A 391 32.29 40.61 9.05
N LYS A 392 32.60 39.61 9.88
CA LYS A 392 33.09 39.78 11.25
C LYS A 392 34.16 38.72 11.54
N ALA A 393 35.41 39.16 11.64
CA ALA A 393 36.52 38.48 12.31
C ALA A 393 36.61 39.04 13.77
N LYS A 394 37.16 38.42 14.81
CA LYS A 394 38.15 37.34 14.99
C LYS A 394 38.18 36.97 16.50
N ALA A 395 38.59 35.75 16.87
CA ALA A 395 39.67 35.47 17.85
C ALA A 395 39.75 33.97 18.23
N ASP A 396 40.92 33.37 17.98
CA ASP A 396 41.31 31.98 18.27
C ASP A 396 41.61 31.72 19.76
N LYS A 397 41.35 30.49 20.23
CA LYS A 397 42.11 29.76 21.28
C LYS A 397 41.75 28.25 21.24
N PRO A 398 42.59 27.34 21.81
CA PRO A 398 43.17 26.22 21.04
C PRO A 398 42.45 24.87 21.18
N ALA A 399 42.83 23.98 20.27
CA ALA A 399 42.30 22.65 19.98
C ALA A 399 42.22 21.68 21.17
N LYS A 400 41.06 21.02 21.28
CA LYS A 400 40.92 19.70 21.91
C LYS A 400 40.50 18.70 20.83
N THR A 401 41.35 17.70 20.61
CA THR A 401 41.13 16.54 19.75
C THR A 401 39.84 15.81 20.11
N LYS A 402 38.83 15.87 19.23
CA LYS A 402 37.69 14.94 19.23
C LYS A 402 37.87 13.94 18.09
N LYS A 403 37.86 12.66 18.45
CA LYS A 403 37.74 11.51 17.54
C LYS A 403 36.55 11.75 16.59
N LYS A 404 36.76 11.52 15.30
CA LYS A 404 35.68 11.36 14.31
C LYS A 404 34.73 10.25 14.80
N PRO A 405 33.42 10.48 14.93
CA PRO A 405 32.47 9.40 14.77
C PRO A 405 32.55 8.94 13.31
N ALA A 406 32.51 7.63 13.10
CA ALA A 406 32.30 7.06 11.78
C ALA A 406 31.04 7.70 11.16
N SER A 407 31.10 7.96 9.87
CA SER A 407 29.94 8.41 9.10
C SER A 407 28.84 7.36 9.23
N ASP A 408 27.75 7.72 9.89
CA ASP A 408 26.52 6.95 9.87
C ASP A 408 26.02 6.91 8.41
N GLY A 409 26.17 5.76 7.78
CA GLY A 409 25.73 5.48 6.41
C GLY A 409 24.22 5.37 6.32
N TRP A 410 23.51 6.47 6.59
CA TRP A 410 22.06 6.59 6.46
C TRP A 410 21.74 7.68 5.43
N ASP A 411 21.84 7.30 4.16
CA ASP A 411 20.98 7.82 3.10
C ASP A 411 20.03 6.67 2.74
N THR A 412 19.01 6.43 3.57
CA THR A 412 17.81 5.73 3.10
C THR A 412 17.25 6.56 1.94
N PRO A 413 17.10 6.03 0.71
CA PRO A 413 16.49 6.80 -0.36
C PRO A 413 15.01 7.02 -0.03
N SER A 414 14.70 8.18 0.54
CA SER A 414 13.35 8.73 0.59
C SER A 414 12.89 9.04 -0.84
N GLY A 415 12.53 8.00 -1.59
CA GLY A 415 12.42 8.12 -3.05
C GLY A 415 11.80 6.93 -3.78
N SER A 416 11.93 5.70 -3.28
CA SER A 416 11.16 4.57 -3.78
C SER A 416 9.79 4.61 -3.10
N GLY A 417 8.87 5.40 -3.66
CA GLY A 417 7.47 5.27 -3.26
C GLY A 417 7.01 3.88 -3.69
N TRP A 418 7.02 3.01 -2.71
CA TRP A 418 6.19 1.83 -2.62
C TRP A 418 4.87 2.28 -2.02
#